data_AF-A0A2K9ZDB2-F1
#
_entry.id   AF-A0A2K9ZDB2-F1
#
_cell.length_a   1.000
_cell.length_b   1.000
_cell.length_c   1.000
_cell.angle_alpha   90.00
_cell.angle_beta   90.00
_cell.angle_gamma   90.00
#
_symmetry.space_group_name_H-M   'P 1'
#
loop_
_entity.id
_entity.type
_entity.pdbx_description
1 polymer ?
#
loop_
_entity_poly.entity_id
_entity_poly.type
_entity_poly.pdbx_seq_one_letter_code
_entity_poly.pdbx_strand_id
1 'polypeptide(L)' 'MTAAEFFEARGKPHEARRISEAEAESAVGHVPEELRRFWMQHGVGYYANRNYRLCTPALFEGFFRQVLANVPD' A
#
# COMPACT_ATOMS: atom_id res chain seq x y z
N MET A 1 -12.94 9.69 0.07
CA MET A 1 -12.36 9.28 -1.21
C MET A 1 -12.21 7.77 -1.19
N THR A 2 -12.96 7.06 -2.03
CA THR A 2 -12.88 5.60 -2.19
C THR A 2 -11.74 5.21 -3.13
N ALA A 3 -11.42 3.91 -3.21
CA ALA A 3 -10.43 3.41 -4.18
C ALA A 3 -10.82 3.72 -5.64
N ALA A 4 -12.13 3.68 -5.95
CA ALA A 4 -12.64 3.99 -7.29
C ALA A 4 -12.50 5.49 -7.61
N GLU A 5 -12.88 6.37 -6.69
CA GLU A 5 -12.71 7.83 -6.87
C GLU A 5 -11.23 8.20 -7.01
N PHE A 6 -10.35 7.53 -6.26
CA PHE A 6 -8.91 7.72 -6.40
C PHE A 6 -8.41 7.27 -7.77
N PHE A 7 -8.88 6.12 -8.26
CA PHE A 7 -8.51 5.60 -9.58
C PHE A 7 -8.95 6.53 -10.71
N GLU A 8 -10.18 7.03 -10.66
CA GLU A 8 -10.70 8.01 -11.62
C GLU A 8 -9.84 9.29 -11.63
N ALA A 9 -9.47 9.79 -10.44
CA ALA A 9 -8.71 11.04 -10.34
C ALA A 9 -7.21 10.90 -10.68
N ARG A 10 -6.60 9.72 -10.43
CA ARG A 10 -5.13 9.54 -10.45
C ARG A 10 -4.65 8.47 -11.42
N GLY A 11 -5.53 7.62 -11.93
CA GLY A 11 -5.18 6.49 -12.79
C GLY A 11 -4.40 5.40 -12.07
N LYS A 12 -3.69 4.59 -12.87
CA LYS A 12 -2.79 3.53 -12.37
C LYS A 12 -1.51 4.13 -11.79
N PRO A 13 -0.86 3.46 -10.82
CA PRO A 13 0.46 3.88 -10.36
C PRO A 13 1.47 3.84 -11.51
N HIS A 14 2.37 4.82 -11.55
CA HIS A 14 3.53 4.76 -12.44
C HIS A 14 4.59 3.81 -11.88
N GLU A 15 5.28 3.09 -12.78
CA GLU A 15 6.22 2.01 -12.43
C GLU A 15 5.62 1.04 -11.40
N ALA A 16 4.37 0.64 -11.64
CA ALA A 16 3.64 -0.24 -10.76
C ALA A 16 4.35 -1.61 -10.61
N ARG A 17 4.74 -1.92 -9.38
CA ARG A 17 5.17 -3.25 -8.96
C ARG A 17 3.94 -4.05 -8.55
N ARG A 18 3.77 -5.25 -9.09
CA ARG A 18 2.76 -6.18 -8.58
C ARG A 18 3.15 -6.64 -7.17
N ILE A 19 2.18 -6.69 -6.29
CA ILE A 19 2.35 -7.29 -4.97
C ILE A 19 2.12 -8.80 -5.06
N SER A 20 2.84 -9.58 -4.25
CA SER A 20 2.58 -11.03 -4.16
C SER A 20 1.31 -11.31 -3.36
N GLU A 21 0.78 -12.52 -3.49
CA GLU A 21 -0.37 -12.96 -2.69
C GLU A 21 -0.05 -12.94 -1.19
N ALA A 22 1.12 -13.47 -0.78
CA ALA A 22 1.58 -13.39 0.61
C ALA A 22 1.69 -11.94 1.13
N GLU A 23 2.17 -11.01 0.29
CA GLU A 23 2.21 -9.57 0.64
C GLU A 23 0.79 -9.01 0.82
N ALA A 24 -0.17 -9.39 -0.03
CA ALA A 24 -1.56 -8.99 0.10
C ALA A 24 -2.23 -9.59 1.35
N GLU A 25 -1.98 -10.87 1.65
CA GLU A 25 -2.51 -11.58 2.81
C GLU A 25 -2.01 -10.99 4.12
N SER A 26 -0.73 -10.59 4.19
CA SER A 26 -0.16 -9.93 5.37
C SER A 26 -0.86 -8.64 5.76
N ALA A 27 -1.64 -8.03 4.85
CA ALA A 27 -2.36 -6.79 5.11
C ALA A 27 -3.81 -7.01 5.59
N VAL A 28 -4.31 -8.25 5.61
CA VAL A 28 -5.69 -8.56 6.04
C VAL A 28 -5.89 -8.13 7.50
N GLY A 29 -6.97 -7.39 7.77
CA GLY A 29 -7.28 -6.87 9.11
C GLY A 29 -6.44 -5.66 9.54
N HIS A 30 -5.37 -5.33 8.82
CA HIS A 30 -4.50 -4.18 9.10
C HIS A 30 -4.80 -2.96 8.22
N VAL A 31 -5.33 -3.20 7.01
CA VAL A 31 -5.71 -2.14 6.07
C VAL A 31 -7.14 -2.36 5.56
N PRO A 32 -7.82 -1.30 5.11
CA PRO A 32 -9.13 -1.43 4.47
C PRO A 32 -9.09 -2.42 3.29
N GLU A 33 -10.09 -3.29 3.18
CA GLU A 33 -10.11 -4.33 2.15
C GLU A 33 -10.07 -3.76 0.73
N GLU A 34 -10.75 -2.64 0.49
CA GLU A 34 -10.73 -1.96 -0.82
C GLU A 34 -9.31 -1.56 -1.24
N LEU A 35 -8.48 -1.12 -0.31
CA LEU A 35 -7.10 -0.74 -0.58
C LEU A 35 -6.25 -1.96 -0.94
N ARG A 36 -6.44 -3.07 -0.21
CA ARG A 36 -5.79 -4.35 -0.54
C ARG A 36 -6.17 -4.82 -1.94
N ARG A 37 -7.47 -4.79 -2.27
CA ARG A 37 -7.98 -5.14 -3.61
C ARG A 37 -7.39 -4.23 -4.69
N PHE A 38 -7.32 -2.93 -4.42
CA PHE A 38 -6.69 -1.97 -5.33
C PHE A 38 -5.23 -2.33 -5.62
N TRP A 39 -4.43 -2.65 -4.61
CA TRP A 39 -3.04 -3.08 -4.81
C TRP A 39 -2.92 -4.38 -5.60
N MET A 40 -3.81 -5.35 -5.37
CA MET A 40 -3.83 -6.60 -6.14
C MET A 40 -4.15 -6.36 -7.63
N GLN A 41 -5.04 -5.41 -7.92
CA GLN A 41 -5.46 -5.10 -9.29
C GLN A 41 -4.47 -4.20 -10.05
N HIS A 42 -3.88 -3.22 -9.37
CA HIS A 42 -3.11 -2.15 -10.00
C HIS A 42 -1.64 -2.10 -9.59
N GLY A 43 -1.24 -2.89 -8.60
CA GLY A 43 0.10 -2.85 -8.01
C GLY A 43 0.32 -1.61 -7.14
N VAL A 44 1.59 -1.41 -6.80
CA VAL A 44 2.07 -0.28 -5.98
C VAL A 44 3.16 0.48 -6.74
N GLY A 45 3.07 1.80 -6.74
CA GLY A 45 3.94 2.66 -7.56
C GLY A 45 3.77 4.13 -7.20
N TYR A 46 4.40 5.02 -7.97
CA TYR A 46 4.39 6.45 -7.66
C TYR A 46 3.32 7.22 -8.43
N TYR A 47 2.98 8.38 -7.89
CA TYR A 47 2.06 9.35 -8.46
C TYR A 47 2.67 10.76 -8.36
N ALA A 48 2.03 11.73 -9.03
CA ALA A 48 2.38 13.15 -8.95
C ALA A 48 3.89 13.41 -9.11
N ASN A 49 4.48 12.93 -10.20
CA ASN A 49 5.91 13.10 -10.51
C ASN A 49 6.84 12.65 -9.37
N ARG A 50 6.58 11.47 -8.81
CA ARG A 50 7.34 10.85 -7.71
C ARG A 50 7.22 11.56 -6.36
N ASN A 51 6.26 12.48 -6.19
CA ASN A 51 6.01 13.15 -4.91
C ASN A 51 5.53 12.17 -3.82
N TYR A 52 4.79 11.12 -4.19
CA TYR A 52 4.42 10.06 -3.27
C TYR A 52 4.33 8.70 -3.96
N ARG A 53 4.45 7.64 -3.16
CA ARG A 53 4.44 6.24 -3.61
C ARG A 53 3.50 5.40 -2.74
N LEU A 54 2.62 4.65 -3.38
CA LEU A 54 1.88 3.59 -2.70
C LEU A 54 2.84 2.44 -2.37
N CYS A 55 2.68 1.89 -1.18
CA CYS A 55 3.49 0.80 -0.64
C CYS A 55 2.63 -0.04 0.31
N THR A 56 2.99 -1.31 0.45
CA THR A 56 2.38 -2.18 1.46
C THR A 56 3.13 -2.03 2.79
N PRO A 57 2.47 -2.32 3.93
CA PRO A 57 3.14 -2.28 5.23
C PRO A 57 4.35 -3.21 5.32
N ALA A 58 4.32 -4.34 4.61
CA ALA A 58 5.41 -5.32 4.57
C ALA A 58 6.77 -4.71 4.18
N LEU A 59 6.78 -3.68 3.32
CA LEU A 59 8.01 -2.99 2.93
C LEU A 59 8.74 -2.34 4.12
N PHE A 60 8.00 -1.94 5.16
CA PHE A 60 8.50 -1.19 6.29
C PHE A 60 8.40 -1.95 7.61
N GLU A 61 8.02 -3.22 7.60
CA GLU A 61 7.78 -3.98 8.82
C GLU A 61 8.97 -3.95 9.78
N GLY A 62 10.18 -4.21 9.27
CA GLY A 62 11.40 -4.16 10.09
C GLY A 62 11.67 -2.77 10.67
N PHE A 63 11.41 -1.71 9.89
CA PHE A 63 11.55 -0.33 10.34
C PHE A 63 10.53 0.02 11.42
N PHE A 64 9.26 -0.35 11.23
CA PHE A 64 8.21 -0.11 12.23
C PHE A 64 8.50 -0.85 13.53
N ARG A 65 8.93 -2.12 13.48
CA ARG A 65 9.33 -2.87 14.68
C ARG A 65 10.43 -2.16 15.46
N GLN A 66 11.42 -1.58 14.78
CA GLN A 66 12.50 -0.85 15.44
C GLN A 66 12.02 0.47 16.05
N VAL A 67 11.28 1.28 15.29
CA VAL A 67 10.87 2.63 15.72
C VAL A 67 9.80 2.58 16.81
N LEU A 68 8.92 1.58 16.76
CA LEU A 68 7.82 1.42 17.71
C LEU A 68 8.18 0.52 18.90
N ALA A 69 9.44 0.05 19.01
CA ALA A 69 9.87 -0.92 20.03
C ALA A 69 9.58 -0.52 21.48
N ASN A 70 9.47 0.79 21.76
CA ASN A 70 9.24 1.34 23.10
C ASN A 70 7.88 2.05 23.22
N VAL A 71 6.99 1.89 22.24
CA VAL A 71 5.64 2.45 22.32
C VAL A 71 4.78 1.50 23.18
N PRO A 72 4.17 1.99 24.27
CA PRO A 72 3.26 1.17 25.08
C PRO A 72 2.04 0.72 24.28
N ASP A 73 1.49 -0.44 24.65
CA ASP A 73 0.24 -0.98 24.11
C ASP A 73 -0.98 -0.09 24.41
#